data_AF-A0A533X7U9-F1
#
_entry.id   AF-A0A533X7U9-F1
#
_cell.length_a   1.000
_cell.length_b   1.000
_cell.length_c   1.000
_cell.angle_alpha   90.00
_cell.angle_beta   90.00
_cell.angle_gamma   90.00
#
_symmetry.space_group_name_H-M   'P 1'
#
loop_
_entity.id
_entity.type
_entity.pdbx_description
1 polymer ?
#
loop_
_entity_poly.entity_id
_entity_poly.type
_entity_poly.pdbx_seq_one_letter_code
_entity_poly.pdbx_strand_id
1 'polypeptide(L)'
;LRREDTEVINLDALRYSGNLDNLRDVERHPRYTFIHGDICERALVERVAREHRIEAIVNLAAETHVDRSILEPDGFVKTGVVGTSVLLEAARALGITR
;
A
#
# COMPACT_ATOMS: atom_id res chain seq x y z
N LEU A 1 -12.26 -13.22 -6.24
CA LEU A 1 -12.46 -12.83 -4.83
C LEU A 1 -13.96 -12.77 -4.59
N ARG A 2 -14.55 -13.75 -3.89
CA ARG A 2 -15.94 -13.61 -3.42
C ARG A 2 -15.92 -12.48 -2.37
N ARG A 3 -16.71 -11.43 -2.60
CA ARG A 3 -16.65 -10.18 -1.81
C ARG A 3 -16.92 -10.36 -0.32
N GLU A 4 -17.59 -11.44 0.07
CA GLU A 4 -18.12 -11.65 1.42
C GLU A 4 -17.06 -12.16 2.41
N ASP A 5 -16.00 -12.80 1.92
CA ASP A 5 -14.91 -13.38 2.74
C ASP A 5 -13.56 -12.66 2.57
N THR A 6 -13.52 -11.52 1.87
CA THR A 6 -12.25 -10.82 1.61
C THR A 6 -11.87 -9.93 2.80
N GLU A 7 -10.65 -10.12 3.32
CA GLU A 7 -9.98 -9.21 4.25
C GLU A 7 -9.22 -8.13 3.46
N VAL A 8 -9.29 -6.89 3.93
CA VAL A 8 -8.64 -5.74 3.31
C VAL A 8 -7.61 -5.19 4.27
N ILE A 9 -6.35 -5.24 3.83
CA ILE A 9 -5.23 -4.59 4.51
C ILE A 9 -4.90 -3.30 3.77
N ASN A 10 -5.13 -2.16 4.41
CA ASN A 10 -4.78 -0.86 3.87
C ASN A 10 -3.44 -0.40 4.44
N LEU A 11 -2.40 -0.41 3.60
CA LEU A 11 -1.08 0.13 3.92
C LEU A 11 -0.96 1.53 3.31
N ASP A 12 -0.92 2.57 4.15
CA ASP A 12 -0.81 3.95 3.70
C ASP A 12 0.25 4.69 4.55
N ALA A 13 1.03 5.56 3.92
CA ALA A 13 2.05 6.36 4.60
C ALA A 13 1.49 7.61 5.28
N LEU A 14 0.20 7.92 5.06
CA LEU A 14 -0.48 9.15 5.49
C LEU A 14 0.34 10.40 5.16
N ARG A 15 0.89 10.42 3.94
CA ARG A 15 1.54 11.62 3.39
C ARG A 15 0.48 12.70 3.16
N TYR A 16 0.88 13.81 2.55
CA TYR A 16 0.04 15.00 2.38
C TYR A 16 -1.40 14.76 1.89
N SER A 17 -1.61 13.79 0.99
CA SER A 17 -2.93 13.42 0.45
C SER A 17 -3.67 12.33 1.24
N GLY A 18 -3.04 11.71 2.23
CA GLY A 18 -3.65 10.70 3.08
C GLY A 18 -4.60 11.34 4.11
N ASN A 19 -5.85 10.89 4.14
CA ASN A 19 -6.84 11.36 5.10
C ASN A 19 -7.57 10.18 5.75
N LEU A 20 -7.38 10.00 7.06
CA LEU A 20 -8.07 8.98 7.85
C LEU A 20 -9.58 9.20 7.91
N ASP A 21 -10.08 10.43 7.68
CA ASP A 21 -11.51 10.70 7.62
C ASP A 21 -12.20 9.90 6.50
N ASN A 22 -11.47 9.58 5.42
CA ASN A 22 -11.97 8.75 4.33
C ASN A 22 -12.25 7.30 4.76
N LEU A 23 -11.74 6.89 5.93
CA LEU A 23 -11.81 5.52 6.43
C LEU A 23 -12.85 5.35 7.55
N ARG A 24 -13.51 6.42 8.00
CA ARG A 24 -14.44 6.37 9.16
C ARG A 24 -15.56 5.35 9.00
N ASP A 25 -16.02 5.15 7.77
CA ASP A 25 -17.10 4.20 7.46
C ASP A 25 -16.65 2.73 7.57
N VAL A 26 -15.34 2.47 7.49
CA VAL A 26 -14.76 1.12 7.44
C VAL A 26 -13.80 0.82 8.58
N GLU A 27 -13.39 1.81 9.39
CA GLU A 27 -12.35 1.68 10.43
C GLU A 27 -12.67 0.59 11.48
N ARG A 28 -13.96 0.33 11.74
CA ARG A 28 -14.44 -0.67 12.71
C ARG A 28 -14.88 -1.97 12.06
N HIS A 29 -14.73 -2.10 10.75
CA HIS A 29 -15.16 -3.29 10.04
C HIS A 29 -14.23 -4.46 10.40
N PRO A 30 -14.75 -5.63 10.82
CA PRO A 30 -13.93 -6.74 11.34
C PRO A 30 -12.97 -7.37 10.32
N ARG A 31 -13.18 -7.08 9.03
CA ARG A 31 -12.31 -7.51 7.91
C ARG A 31 -11.43 -6.39 7.35
N TYR A 32 -11.32 -5.28 8.05
CA TYR A 32 -10.50 -4.14 7.63
C TYR A 32 -9.39 -3.91 8.66
N THR A 33 -8.15 -3.86 8.18
CA THR A 33 -6.99 -3.52 9.00
C THR A 33 -6.24 -2.38 8.33
N PHE A 34 -5.98 -1.32 9.10
CA PHE A 34 -5.13 -0.22 8.67
C PHE A 34 -3.71 -0.41 9.20
N ILE A 35 -2.72 -0.20 8.35
CA ILE A 35 -1.30 -0.23 8.69
C ILE A 35 -0.69 1.08 8.22
N HIS A 36 -0.14 1.85 9.16
CA HIS A 36 0.61 3.05 8.82
C HIS A 36 2.03 2.68 8.42
N GLY A 37 2.44 3.01 7.20
CA GLY A 37 3.81 2.80 6.73
C GLY A 37 3.99 2.99 5.22
N ASP A 38 5.23 2.92 4.76
CA ASP A 38 5.59 3.22 3.37
C ASP A 38 5.84 1.94 2.55
N ILE A 39 5.31 1.88 1.32
CA ILE A 39 5.55 0.77 0.38
C ILE A 39 7.03 0.65 -0.02
N CYS A 40 7.85 1.67 0.21
CA CYS A 40 9.30 1.62 0.01
C CYS A 40 10.02 0.80 1.10
N GLU A 41 9.37 0.53 2.24
CA GLU A 41 9.94 -0.24 3.33
C GLU A 41 9.79 -1.75 3.08
N ARG A 42 10.76 -2.33 2.38
CA ARG A 42 10.76 -3.77 2.03
C ARG A 42 10.43 -4.70 3.20
N ALA A 43 11.08 -4.48 4.34
CA ALA A 43 10.87 -5.32 5.52
C ALA A 43 9.44 -5.23 6.07
N LEU A 44 8.80 -4.06 5.97
CA LEU A 44 7.39 -3.88 6.34
C LEU A 44 6.49 -4.61 5.34
N VAL A 45 6.65 -4.36 4.03
CA VAL A 45 5.84 -4.99 2.98
C VAL A 45 5.88 -6.51 3.08
N GLU A 46 7.09 -7.08 3.22
CA GLU A 46 7.23 -8.53 3.37
C GLU A 46 6.62 -9.08 4.65
N ARG A 47 6.74 -8.35 5.77
CA ARG A 47 6.13 -8.73 7.05
C ARG A 47 4.62 -8.75 6.93
N VAL A 48 4.02 -7.67 6.43
CA VAL A 48 2.57 -7.54 6.23
C VAL A 48 2.05 -8.63 5.30
N ALA A 49 2.73 -8.87 4.18
CA ALA A 49 2.34 -9.88 3.22
C ALA A 49 2.32 -11.30 3.83
N ARG A 50 3.30 -11.63 4.69
CA ARG A 50 3.37 -12.93 5.38
C ARG A 50 2.36 -13.06 6.52
N GLU A 51 2.27 -12.05 7.39
CA GLU A 51 1.40 -12.06 8.58
C GLU A 51 -0.07 -12.16 8.20
N HIS A 52 -0.49 -11.41 7.17
CA HIS A 52 -1.87 -11.39 6.69
C HIS A 52 -2.15 -12.36 5.53
N ARG A 53 -1.16 -13.15 5.11
CA ARG A 53 -1.27 -14.14 4.00
C ARG A 53 -1.89 -13.53 2.74
N ILE A 54 -1.32 -12.40 2.29
CA ILE A 54 -1.86 -11.62 1.17
C ILE A 54 -1.88 -12.45 -0.12
N GLU A 55 -3.04 -12.51 -0.78
CA GLU A 55 -3.24 -13.24 -2.04
C GLU A 55 -3.30 -12.31 -3.27
N ALA A 56 -3.50 -11.01 -3.06
CA ALA A 56 -3.56 -10.00 -4.12
C ALA A 56 -3.08 -8.63 -3.62
N ILE A 57 -2.40 -7.88 -4.48
CA ILE A 57 -1.93 -6.51 -4.18
C ILE A 57 -2.56 -5.52 -5.16
N VAL A 58 -3.25 -4.50 -4.62
CA VAL A 58 -3.73 -3.36 -5.40
C VAL A 58 -2.94 -2.13 -4.99
N ASN A 59 -2.04 -1.67 -5.87
CA ASN A 59 -1.20 -0.50 -5.58
C ASN A 59 -1.90 0.80 -5.98
N LEU A 60 -2.37 1.56 -4.98
CA LEU A 60 -2.91 2.91 -5.16
C LEU A 60 -1.98 4.00 -4.59
N ALA A 61 -0.84 3.62 -4.00
CA ALA A 61 0.10 4.55 -3.40
C ALA A 61 0.94 5.23 -4.49
N ALA A 62 0.83 6.56 -4.58
CA ALA A 62 1.57 7.37 -5.53
C ALA A 62 1.75 8.79 -5.00
N GLU A 63 2.82 9.46 -5.42
CA GLU A 63 2.91 10.92 -5.35
C GLU A 63 2.28 11.48 -6.63
N THR A 64 1.19 12.23 -6.51
CA THR A 64 0.30 12.53 -7.66
C THR A 64 0.25 14.01 -8.05
N HIS A 65 0.86 14.91 -7.28
CA HIS A 65 0.87 16.34 -7.63
C HIS A 65 1.98 16.65 -8.63
N VAL A 66 1.57 16.99 -9.86
CA VAL A 66 2.48 17.38 -10.96
C VAL A 66 3.37 18.56 -10.55
N ASP A 67 2.83 19.54 -9.83
CA ASP A 67 3.60 20.70 -9.37
C ASP A 67 4.73 20.33 -8.40
N ARG A 68 4.49 19.33 -7.52
CA ARG A 68 5.54 18.79 -6.64
C ARG A 68 6.55 17.94 -7.39
N SER A 69 6.17 17.28 -8.48
CA SER A 69 7.14 16.53 -9.30
C SER A 69 8.20 17.42 -9.96
N ILE A 70 7.92 18.72 -10.10
CA ILE A 70 8.86 19.73 -10.60
C ILE A 70 9.82 20.19 -9.49
N LEU A 71 9.34 20.29 -8.25
CA LEU A 71 10.10 20.81 -7.11
C LEU A 71 10.85 19.71 -6.33
N GLU A 72 10.27 18.52 -6.23
CA GLU A 72 10.74 17.37 -5.46
C GLU A 72 10.57 16.06 -6.27
N PRO A 73 11.28 15.90 -7.40
CA PRO A 73 11.16 14.74 -8.28
C PRO A 73 11.48 13.41 -7.57
N ASP A 74 12.32 13.46 -6.54
CA ASP A 74 12.73 12.31 -5.75
C ASP A 74 11.53 11.59 -5.09
N GLY A 75 10.52 12.34 -4.64
CA GLY A 75 9.32 11.76 -4.03
C GLY A 75 8.49 10.93 -5.02
N PHE A 76 8.43 11.39 -6.27
CA PHE A 76 7.75 10.71 -7.37
C PHE A 76 8.45 9.40 -7.76
N VAL A 77 9.78 9.46 -7.95
CA VAL A 77 10.59 8.26 -8.26
C VAL A 77 10.55 7.27 -7.10
N LYS A 78 10.68 7.74 -5.87
CA LYS A 78 10.69 6.87 -4.70
C LYS A 78 9.38 6.10 -4.57
N THR A 79 8.23 6.78 -4.52
CA THR A 79 6.95 6.09 -4.33
C THR A 79 6.53 5.32 -5.58
N GLY A 80 6.59 5.97 -6.75
CA GLY A 80 6.07 5.41 -8.00
C GLY A 80 6.94 4.31 -8.60
N VAL A 81 8.27 4.36 -8.42
CA VAL A 81 9.20 3.38 -9.01
C VAL A 81 9.75 2.45 -7.94
N VAL A 82 10.39 2.99 -6.88
CA VAL A 82 11.02 2.16 -5.85
C VAL A 82 9.96 1.39 -5.05
N GLY A 83 8.89 2.06 -4.62
CA GLY A 83 7.76 1.43 -3.94
C GLY A 83 7.14 0.32 -4.77
N THR A 84 6.82 0.59 -6.04
CA THR A 84 6.31 -0.44 -6.97
C THR A 84 7.27 -1.62 -7.10
N SER A 85 8.58 -1.37 -7.22
CA SER A 85 9.58 -2.45 -7.28
C SER A 85 9.59 -3.30 -6.01
N VAL A 86 9.46 -2.69 -4.83
CA VAL A 86 9.35 -3.42 -3.55
C VAL A 86 8.12 -4.33 -3.54
N LEU A 87 6.95 -3.83 -3.96
CA LEU A 87 5.71 -4.61 -4.01
C LEU A 87 5.84 -5.80 -4.98
N LEU A 88 6.37 -5.57 -6.19
CA LEU A 88 6.56 -6.63 -7.19
C LEU A 88 7.55 -7.69 -6.73
N GLU A 89 8.63 -7.30 -6.06
CA GLU A 89 9.59 -8.24 -5.51
C GLU A 89 9.00 -9.07 -4.37
N ALA A 90 8.21 -8.45 -3.48
CA ALA A 90 7.49 -9.18 -2.43
C ALA A 90 6.50 -10.18 -3.03
N ALA A 91 5.74 -9.76 -4.05
CA ALA A 91 4.80 -10.63 -4.76
C ALA A 91 5.51 -11.83 -5.40
N ARG A 92 6.62 -11.58 -6.10
CA ARG A 92 7.45 -12.63 -6.71
C ARG A 92 7.99 -13.61 -5.67
N ALA A 93 8.55 -13.10 -4.56
CA ALA A 93 9.17 -13.91 -3.52
C ALA A 93 8.17 -14.78 -2.76
N LEU A 94 6.91 -14.32 -2.63
CA LEU A 94 5.86 -14.99 -1.86
C LEU A 94 4.85 -15.75 -2.74
N GLY A 95 4.98 -15.69 -4.06
CA GLY A 95 4.06 -16.35 -4.99
C GLY A 95 2.68 -15.68 -5.09
N ILE A 96 2.59 -14.38 -4.83
CA ILE A 96 1.38 -13.58 -5.00
C ILE A 96 1.19 -13.33 -6.51
N THR A 97 0.03 -13.69 -7.05
CA THR A 97 -0.20 -13.73 -8.51
C THR A 97 -1.21 -12.68 -8.99
N ARG A 98 -1.74 -11.85 -8.10
CA ARG A 98 -2.82 -10.90 -8.39
C ARG A 98 -2.55 -9.53 -7.80
#